data_AF-A0A1Q5PTY4-F1
#
_entry.id   AF-A0A1Q5PTY4-F1
#
_cell.length_a   1.000
_cell.length_b   1.000
_cell.length_c   1.000
_cell.angle_alpha   90.00
_cell.angle_beta   90.00
_cell.angle_gamma   90.00
#
_symmetry.space_group_name_H-M   'P 1'
#
loop_
_entity.id
_entity.type
_entity.pdbx_description
1 polymer ?
#
loop_
_entity_poly.entity_id
_entity_poly.type
_entity_poly.pdbx_seq_one_letter_code
_entity_poly.pdbx_strand_id
1 'polypeptide(L)'
;MGGASPGEAASELYWRSRLGLGALTSWRVAAAAWIVPLVVGLFAFVLRTIHLGHPHSIVFDETYYIKDAYTLWQNGYESEWADGANEAFARGDFSGAKTSPSFVVHPAVGKLMIALGLQLFGPESSFGWRFGAALTGTLTVVLLTWLAARLFHNQVLGAAAGLFLALDGQHLVQSRTSLLDIFLTFWVLVAMVCIVVDRDVSRGAMARDLARHGGITPSHYGPRTGVRWWLIGAGVAFGLACGVKWSGLYMLAAAGLLVLGWELGARRAVGVRRWEEAGIVRGGIPAFFALVGVAALTYTATWLKWFSNPGAYKHGWAAAERLAGREPWTPSFLPDAIADWLDYHKAIYTFHVGVTSEHSYMSSPFGWLLQLRPTSFYWPDDFSHRAGQTCASDRCVEAILAIGNVAVWWLGAAALLLVLWGAIFRRDWRAWLILAAYGGLYLPWFQYLNRTIFTFYTVVLSPWVCLALTYAVALLCQWLGARRAQPAVPAVPESTSEPAAEQPAAQSTPGAGPLPAAPVEGATWGQAMAWLWAPTRTWRARQWALVGGVTALVVAVAWFFWPIWVGDYIPYEEWQQRMWSERWI
;
A
#
# COMPACT_ATOMS: atom_id res chain seq x y z
N MET A 1 -16.86 -5.19 -42.42
CA MET A 1 -16.36 -3.83 -42.11
C MET A 1 -17.43 -3.14 -41.29
N GLY A 2 -17.17 -2.91 -40.00
CA GLY A 2 -18.09 -2.16 -39.13
C GLY A 2 -17.39 -0.90 -38.65
N GLY A 3 -17.41 0.15 -39.46
CA GLY A 3 -16.94 1.48 -39.04
C GLY A 3 -17.93 2.05 -38.02
N ALA A 4 -17.42 2.59 -36.92
CA ALA A 4 -18.25 3.39 -36.02
C ALA A 4 -18.80 4.58 -36.83
N SER A 5 -20.09 4.85 -36.72
CA SER A 5 -20.69 6.01 -37.36
C SER A 5 -20.04 7.30 -36.79
N PRO A 6 -19.98 8.41 -37.55
CA PRO A 6 -19.42 9.68 -37.07
C PRO A 6 -20.02 10.15 -35.73
N GLY A 7 -21.29 9.83 -35.46
CA GLY A 7 -21.95 10.11 -34.18
C GLY A 7 -21.47 9.24 -33.01
N GLU A 8 -21.12 7.97 -33.24
CA GLU A 8 -20.61 7.08 -32.19
C GLU A 8 -19.18 7.42 -31.77
N ALA A 9 -18.32 7.80 -32.73
CA ALA A 9 -16.95 8.23 -32.47
C ALA A 9 -16.87 9.57 -31.69
N ALA A 10 -17.91 10.40 -31.79
CA ALA A 10 -18.01 11.64 -31.03
C ALA A 10 -18.51 11.45 -29.58
N SER A 11 -19.00 10.26 -29.21
CA SER A 11 -19.55 10.04 -27.87
C SER A 11 -18.48 9.90 -26.77
N GLU A 12 -18.73 10.45 -25.58
CA GLU A 12 -17.81 10.30 -24.44
C GLU A 12 -17.63 8.82 -24.06
N LEU A 13 -18.71 8.03 -24.10
CA LEU A 13 -18.70 6.61 -23.75
C LEU A 13 -17.76 5.79 -24.66
N TYR A 14 -17.68 6.12 -25.95
CA TYR A 14 -16.73 5.51 -26.88
C TYR A 14 -15.29 5.73 -26.41
N TRP A 15 -14.89 6.99 -26.17
CA TRP A 15 -13.52 7.32 -25.74
C TRP A 15 -13.19 6.77 -24.35
N ARG A 16 -14.14 6.75 -23.42
CA ARG A 16 -13.98 6.09 -22.11
C ARG A 16 -13.66 4.62 -22.28
N SER A 17 -14.42 3.91 -23.11
CA SER A 17 -14.19 2.48 -23.35
C SER A 17 -12.80 2.21 -23.97
N ARG A 18 -12.38 3.06 -24.90
CA ARG A 18 -11.07 2.99 -25.57
C ARG A 18 -9.91 3.27 -24.62
N LEU A 19 -10.12 4.13 -23.63
CA LEU A 19 -9.17 4.41 -22.55
C LEU A 19 -9.20 3.37 -21.42
N GLY A 20 -10.05 2.34 -21.53
CA GLY A 20 -10.20 1.29 -20.53
C GLY A 20 -10.94 1.75 -19.27
N LEU A 21 -11.89 2.68 -19.43
CA LEU A 21 -12.81 3.14 -18.38
C LEU A 21 -14.20 2.55 -18.58
N GLY A 22 -14.91 2.35 -17.46
CA GLY A 22 -16.33 2.01 -17.46
C GLY A 22 -17.25 3.21 -17.71
N ALA A 23 -18.55 2.92 -17.74
CA ALA A 23 -19.61 3.93 -17.80
C ALA A 23 -19.57 4.87 -16.58
N LEU A 24 -20.22 6.03 -16.70
CA LEU A 24 -20.37 6.97 -15.60
C LEU A 24 -21.23 6.34 -14.50
N THR A 25 -20.79 6.44 -13.25
CA THR A 25 -21.49 5.91 -12.07
C THR A 25 -22.12 7.05 -11.28
N SER A 26 -23.37 6.89 -10.84
CA SER A 26 -24.02 7.85 -9.95
C SER A 26 -23.31 7.97 -8.60
N TRP A 27 -23.46 9.12 -7.92
CA TRP A 27 -22.87 9.33 -6.59
C TRP A 27 -23.40 8.35 -5.54
N ARG A 28 -24.65 7.89 -5.66
CA ARG A 28 -25.26 6.90 -4.76
C ARG A 28 -24.57 5.55 -4.87
N VAL A 29 -24.23 5.13 -6.08
CA VAL A 29 -23.41 3.94 -6.34
C VAL A 29 -22.02 4.09 -5.73
N ALA A 30 -21.39 5.27 -5.90
CA ALA A 30 -20.08 5.54 -5.32
C ALA A 30 -20.10 5.53 -3.78
N ALA A 31 -21.13 6.11 -3.16
CA ALA A 31 -21.31 6.12 -1.72
C ALA A 31 -21.54 4.70 -1.18
N ALA A 32 -22.42 3.96 -1.81
CA ALA A 32 -22.74 2.62 -1.37
C ALA A 32 -21.62 1.59 -1.63
N ALA A 33 -20.68 1.88 -2.53
CA ALA A 33 -19.46 1.07 -2.72
C ALA A 33 -18.56 1.03 -1.47
N TRP A 34 -18.79 1.89 -0.47
CA TRP A 34 -18.08 1.89 0.81
C TRP A 34 -18.63 0.91 1.84
N ILE A 35 -19.85 0.38 1.67
CA ILE A 35 -20.46 -0.52 2.66
C ILE A 35 -19.56 -1.73 2.92
N VAL A 36 -19.11 -2.41 1.86
CA VAL A 36 -18.25 -3.60 1.98
C VAL A 36 -16.90 -3.27 2.61
N PRO A 37 -16.15 -2.25 2.15
CA PRO A 37 -14.94 -1.77 2.83
C PRO A 37 -15.13 -1.47 4.32
N LEU A 38 -16.23 -0.81 4.71
CA LEU A 38 -16.48 -0.45 6.10
C LEU A 38 -16.85 -1.67 6.96
N VAL A 39 -17.61 -2.64 6.43
CA VAL A 39 -17.93 -3.88 7.16
C VAL A 39 -16.67 -4.73 7.36
N VAL A 40 -15.85 -4.91 6.32
CA VAL A 40 -14.58 -5.64 6.44
C VAL A 40 -13.60 -4.88 7.34
N GLY A 41 -13.62 -3.54 7.27
CA GLY A 41 -12.86 -2.67 8.17
C GLY A 41 -13.25 -2.82 9.63
N LEU A 42 -14.55 -2.86 9.93
CA LEU A 42 -15.04 -3.08 11.30
C LEU A 42 -14.57 -4.45 11.83
N PHE A 43 -14.68 -5.50 11.01
CA PHE A 43 -14.13 -6.81 11.35
C PHE A 43 -12.62 -6.74 11.65
N ALA A 44 -11.85 -6.09 10.77
CA ALA A 44 -10.41 -5.91 10.95
C ALA A 44 -10.04 -5.09 12.20
N PHE A 45 -10.85 -4.08 12.54
CA PHE A 45 -10.70 -3.23 13.72
C PHE A 45 -10.84 -4.06 14.99
N VAL A 46 -11.90 -4.88 15.06
CA VAL A 46 -12.15 -5.78 16.19
C VAL A 46 -10.95 -6.71 16.41
N LEU A 47 -10.45 -7.38 15.36
CA LEU A 47 -9.28 -8.26 15.47
C LEU A 47 -8.00 -7.54 15.95
N ARG A 48 -7.82 -6.29 15.54
CA ARG A 48 -6.65 -5.47 15.91
C ARG A 48 -6.75 -4.85 17.30
N THR A 49 -7.94 -4.78 17.89
CA THR A 49 -8.15 -4.07 19.17
C THR A 49 -8.49 -4.99 20.34
N ILE A 50 -9.00 -6.20 20.09
CA ILE A 50 -9.19 -7.21 21.14
C ILE A 50 -7.85 -7.45 21.84
N HIS A 51 -7.83 -7.26 23.16
CA HIS A 51 -6.64 -7.40 24.01
C HIS A 51 -5.40 -6.68 23.46
N LEU A 52 -5.53 -5.49 22.88
CA LEU A 52 -4.40 -4.78 22.27
C LEU A 52 -3.30 -4.38 23.27
N GLY A 53 -3.68 -4.12 24.53
CA GLY A 53 -2.72 -3.88 25.61
C GLY A 53 -1.96 -5.13 26.07
N HIS A 54 -2.25 -6.28 25.48
CA HIS A 54 -1.62 -7.55 25.83
C HIS A 54 -0.49 -7.90 24.85
N PRO A 55 0.70 -8.30 25.32
CA PRO A 55 1.19 -8.25 26.71
C PRO A 55 1.50 -6.81 27.13
N HIS A 56 1.39 -6.51 28.43
CA HIS A 56 1.73 -5.22 29.00
C HIS A 56 3.25 -5.09 29.22
N SER A 57 3.99 -5.15 28.12
CA SER A 57 5.44 -5.05 28.08
C SER A 57 5.87 -4.46 26.73
N ILE A 58 7.00 -3.76 26.71
CA ILE A 58 7.62 -3.30 25.47
C ILE A 58 8.22 -4.51 24.75
N VAL A 59 7.79 -4.76 23.51
CA VAL A 59 8.24 -5.92 22.72
C VAL A 59 9.04 -5.49 21.49
N PHE A 60 10.08 -6.25 21.14
CA PHE A 60 10.86 -6.00 19.92
C PHE A 60 11.33 -4.53 19.79
N ASP A 61 11.24 -3.96 18.59
CA ASP A 61 11.60 -2.57 18.26
C ASP A 61 10.66 -1.51 18.89
N GLU A 62 9.61 -1.87 19.65
CA GLU A 62 8.87 -0.92 20.49
C GLU A 62 9.80 -0.18 21.47
N THR A 63 10.92 -0.82 21.84
CA THR A 63 12.01 -0.24 22.64
C THR A 63 12.57 1.05 22.05
N TYR A 64 12.44 1.29 20.74
CA TYR A 64 12.85 2.55 20.14
C TYR A 64 11.65 3.47 19.96
N TYR A 65 10.63 3.00 19.26
CA TYR A 65 9.62 3.88 18.70
C TYR A 65 8.61 4.45 19.71
N ILE A 66 8.30 3.72 20.79
CA ILE A 66 7.39 4.24 21.83
C ILE A 66 8.08 5.38 22.59
N LYS A 67 9.32 5.16 23.01
CA LYS A 67 10.14 6.12 23.76
C LYS A 67 10.51 7.35 22.91
N ASP A 68 10.87 7.14 21.65
CA ASP A 68 11.07 8.24 20.70
C ASP A 68 9.77 9.03 20.50
N ALA A 69 8.62 8.37 20.31
CA ALA A 69 7.34 9.04 20.13
C ALA A 69 6.95 9.89 21.35
N TYR A 70 7.24 9.39 22.56
CA TYR A 70 7.03 10.13 23.81
C TYR A 70 7.90 11.40 23.85
N THR A 71 9.22 11.28 23.69
CA THR A 71 10.14 12.44 23.73
C THR A 71 9.91 13.41 22.58
N LEU A 72 9.60 12.93 21.38
CA LEU A 72 9.25 13.77 20.23
C LEU A 72 8.00 14.64 20.48
N TRP A 73 7.06 14.14 21.27
CA TRP A 73 5.90 14.92 21.72
C TRP A 73 6.28 15.91 22.82
N GLN A 74 6.99 15.47 23.86
CA GLN A 74 7.31 16.29 25.04
C GLN A 74 8.37 17.36 24.76
N ASN A 75 9.47 16.97 24.14
CA ASN A 75 10.65 17.82 23.91
C ASN A 75 10.62 18.50 22.53
N GLY A 76 9.80 18.00 21.60
CA GLY A 76 9.77 18.45 20.20
C GLY A 76 10.78 17.75 19.29
N TYR A 77 11.65 16.90 19.84
CA TYR A 77 12.65 16.07 19.15
C TYR A 77 12.90 14.79 19.95
N GLU A 78 13.44 13.77 19.30
CA GLU A 78 13.79 12.50 19.95
C GLU A 78 14.99 12.66 20.89
N SER A 79 14.88 12.09 22.09
CA SER A 79 15.89 12.23 23.14
C SER A 79 16.32 10.89 23.71
N GLU A 80 17.51 10.86 24.30
CA GLU A 80 18.06 9.69 24.95
C GLU A 80 17.26 9.32 26.21
N TRP A 81 17.39 8.06 26.64
CA TRP A 81 16.77 7.54 27.85
C TRP A 81 17.83 6.98 28.79
N ALA A 82 17.49 6.84 30.07
CA ALA A 82 18.29 6.11 31.05
C ALA A 82 18.29 4.59 30.77
N ASP A 83 19.27 3.88 31.33
CA ASP A 83 19.31 2.42 31.30
C ASP A 83 18.09 1.84 32.03
N GLY A 84 17.58 0.68 31.59
CA GLY A 84 16.37 0.08 32.15
C GLY A 84 15.07 0.87 31.88
N ALA A 85 15.09 1.80 30.92
CA ALA A 85 13.92 2.61 30.59
C ALA A 85 12.71 1.80 30.10
N ASN A 86 12.90 0.58 29.58
CA ASN A 86 11.78 -0.20 29.07
C ASN A 86 10.85 -0.64 30.20
N GLU A 87 11.43 -1.23 31.24
CA GLU A 87 10.70 -1.71 32.41
C GLU A 87 10.14 -0.55 33.22
N ALA A 88 10.86 0.57 33.30
CA ALA A 88 10.37 1.80 33.94
C ALA A 88 9.15 2.37 33.19
N PHE A 89 9.26 2.52 31.87
CA PHE A 89 8.17 3.03 31.02
C PHE A 89 6.93 2.14 31.13
N ALA A 90 7.10 0.82 31.12
CA ALA A 90 5.99 -0.12 31.28
C ALA A 90 5.31 -0.07 32.65
N ARG A 91 5.99 0.45 33.69
CA ARG A 91 5.37 0.72 35.00
C ARG A 91 4.78 2.13 35.13
N GLY A 92 4.81 2.92 34.06
CA GLY A 92 4.36 4.32 34.07
C GLY A 92 5.38 5.30 34.66
N ASP A 93 6.65 4.90 34.79
CA ASP A 93 7.74 5.79 35.19
C ASP A 93 8.47 6.34 33.97
N PHE A 94 8.25 7.63 33.70
CA PHE A 94 8.84 8.35 32.57
C PHE A 94 10.04 9.23 32.97
N SER A 95 10.48 9.18 34.23
CA SER A 95 11.55 10.03 34.75
C SER A 95 12.92 9.78 34.09
N GLY A 96 13.08 8.63 33.43
CA GLY A 96 14.27 8.28 32.65
C GLY A 96 14.41 9.02 31.30
N ALA A 97 13.41 9.82 30.88
CA ALA A 97 13.51 10.62 29.67
C ALA A 97 14.50 11.78 29.86
N LYS A 98 15.51 11.88 28.99
CA LYS A 98 16.52 12.95 29.02
C LYS A 98 16.14 14.08 28.07
N THR A 99 16.89 15.18 28.16
CA THR A 99 16.88 16.29 27.18
C THR A 99 18.06 16.21 26.20
N SER A 100 19.00 15.27 26.38
CA SER A 100 20.05 15.03 25.39
C SER A 100 19.44 14.44 24.12
N PRO A 101 19.74 14.98 22.93
CA PRO A 101 19.15 14.48 21.69
C PRO A 101 19.67 13.09 21.33
N SER A 102 18.78 12.26 20.78
CA SER A 102 19.12 10.94 20.26
C SER A 102 19.37 10.98 18.76
N PHE A 103 20.35 10.20 18.28
CA PHE A 103 20.50 9.93 16.85
C PHE A 103 19.41 8.95 16.40
N VAL A 104 18.52 9.41 15.53
CA VAL A 104 17.45 8.57 14.98
C VAL A 104 17.61 8.36 13.48
N VAL A 105 17.40 7.13 13.05
CA VAL A 105 17.64 6.71 11.66
C VAL A 105 16.39 6.81 10.80
N HIS A 106 15.22 6.93 11.42
CA HIS A 106 13.95 7.05 10.72
C HIS A 106 13.30 8.40 11.02
N PRO A 107 12.69 9.07 10.02
CA PRO A 107 12.06 10.36 10.24
C PRO A 107 10.77 10.24 11.08
N ALA A 108 10.21 11.39 11.43
CA ALA A 108 9.29 11.54 12.55
C ALA A 108 7.85 11.03 12.31
N VAL A 109 7.39 10.85 11.07
CA VAL A 109 5.94 10.69 10.78
C VAL A 109 5.33 9.50 11.51
N GLY A 110 5.96 8.32 11.42
CA GLY A 110 5.41 7.12 12.08
C GLY A 110 5.43 7.25 13.61
N LYS A 111 6.43 7.92 14.17
CA LYS A 111 6.53 8.18 15.61
C LYS A 111 5.46 9.16 16.08
N LEU A 112 5.13 10.18 15.29
CA LEU A 112 4.02 11.08 15.58
C LEU A 112 2.66 10.36 15.56
N MET A 113 2.50 9.36 14.68
CA MET A 113 1.31 8.53 14.65
C MET A 113 1.20 7.60 15.88
N ILE A 114 2.33 7.11 16.40
CA ILE A 114 2.39 6.42 17.70
C ILE A 114 2.06 7.39 18.83
N ALA A 115 2.65 8.60 18.82
CA ALA A 115 2.43 9.62 19.84
C ALA A 115 0.95 10.01 19.97
N LEU A 116 0.19 10.04 18.86
CA LEU A 116 -1.25 10.25 18.88
C LEU A 116 -1.98 9.24 19.78
N GLY A 117 -1.58 7.97 19.73
CA GLY A 117 -2.12 6.93 20.61
C GLY A 117 -1.78 7.16 22.08
N LEU A 118 -0.52 7.55 22.36
CA LEU A 118 -0.08 7.92 23.70
C LEU A 118 -0.90 9.09 24.28
N GLN A 119 -1.21 10.09 23.45
CA GLN A 119 -1.99 11.25 23.87
C GLN A 119 -3.47 10.94 24.11
N LEU A 120 -4.05 10.02 23.33
CA LEU A 120 -5.49 9.71 23.45
C LEU A 120 -5.80 8.79 24.63
N PHE A 121 -4.89 7.88 24.99
CA PHE A 121 -5.14 6.82 25.99
C PHE A 121 -4.16 6.79 27.16
N GLY A 122 -3.20 7.71 27.20
CA GLY A 122 -2.18 7.80 28.24
C GLY A 122 -0.90 7.00 27.91
N PRO A 123 0.30 7.54 28.20
CA PRO A 123 1.58 6.85 28.01
C PRO A 123 1.79 5.69 28.99
N GLU A 124 1.00 5.55 30.04
CA GLU A 124 0.98 4.40 30.95
C GLU A 124 0.24 3.19 30.36
N SER A 125 -0.55 3.41 29.31
CA SER A 125 -1.40 2.38 28.71
C SER A 125 -0.77 1.76 27.47
N SER A 126 -0.38 0.48 27.55
CA SER A 126 0.03 -0.32 26.39
C SER A 126 -0.98 -0.35 25.25
N PHE A 127 -2.28 -0.18 25.55
CA PHE A 127 -3.30 0.00 24.53
C PHE A 127 -3.04 1.31 23.76
N GLY A 128 -2.76 2.41 24.45
CA GLY A 128 -2.41 3.70 23.86
C GLY A 128 -1.15 3.63 23.00
N TRP A 129 -0.14 2.88 23.42
CA TRP A 129 1.09 2.71 22.65
C TRP A 129 0.82 2.15 21.26
N ARG A 130 -0.06 1.14 21.19
CA ARG A 130 -0.34 0.33 19.99
C ARG A 130 -1.55 0.82 19.20
N PHE A 131 -2.38 1.68 19.76
CA PHE A 131 -3.63 2.13 19.13
C PHE A 131 -3.41 2.78 17.76
N GLY A 132 -2.39 3.64 17.63
CA GLY A 132 -2.05 4.29 16.35
C GLY A 132 -1.76 3.28 15.24
N ALA A 133 -0.99 2.24 15.56
CA ALA A 133 -0.70 1.12 14.65
C ALA A 133 -1.96 0.31 14.31
N ALA A 134 -2.79 0.01 15.31
CA ALA A 134 -4.02 -0.78 15.14
C ALA A 134 -5.04 -0.08 14.25
N LEU A 135 -5.24 1.22 14.48
CA LEU A 135 -6.11 2.06 13.65
C LEU A 135 -5.57 2.14 12.22
N THR A 136 -4.27 2.39 12.06
CA THR A 136 -3.66 2.52 10.73
C THR A 136 -3.75 1.20 9.96
N GLY A 137 -3.45 0.07 10.59
CA GLY A 137 -3.62 -1.25 9.99
C GLY A 137 -5.07 -1.55 9.60
N THR A 138 -6.04 -1.10 10.38
CA THR A 138 -7.47 -1.20 10.03
C THR A 138 -7.80 -0.39 8.78
N LEU A 139 -7.31 0.85 8.70
CA LEU A 139 -7.52 1.72 7.55
C LEU A 139 -6.86 1.15 6.28
N THR A 140 -5.70 0.48 6.40
CA THR A 140 -5.08 -0.25 5.29
C THR A 140 -6.00 -1.33 4.73
N VAL A 141 -6.70 -2.09 5.58
CA VAL A 141 -7.69 -3.10 5.15
C VAL A 141 -8.87 -2.46 4.42
N VAL A 142 -9.41 -1.36 4.96
CA VAL A 142 -10.51 -0.61 4.32
C VAL A 142 -10.11 -0.14 2.92
N LEU A 143 -8.94 0.50 2.81
CA LEU A 143 -8.42 1.01 1.54
C LEU A 143 -8.13 -0.11 0.54
N LEU A 144 -7.58 -1.24 0.98
CA LEU A 144 -7.32 -2.38 0.13
C LEU A 144 -8.62 -2.98 -0.41
N THR A 145 -9.62 -3.16 0.47
CA THR A 145 -10.95 -3.67 0.10
C THR A 145 -11.58 -2.81 -0.99
N TRP A 146 -11.54 -1.48 -0.79
CA TRP A 146 -12.05 -0.51 -1.75
C TRP A 146 -11.25 -0.53 -3.06
N LEU A 147 -9.93 -0.57 -2.99
CA LEU A 147 -9.05 -0.60 -4.16
C LEU A 147 -9.31 -1.87 -4.98
N ALA A 148 -9.33 -3.03 -4.35
CA ALA A 148 -9.61 -4.30 -5.02
C ALA A 148 -11.00 -4.31 -5.68
N ALA A 149 -12.05 -3.86 -4.96
CA ALA A 149 -13.39 -3.72 -5.53
C ALA A 149 -13.40 -2.83 -6.78
N ARG A 150 -12.61 -1.75 -6.78
CA ARG A 150 -12.44 -0.84 -7.92
C ARG A 150 -11.68 -1.48 -9.07
N LEU A 151 -10.54 -2.11 -8.80
CA LEU A 151 -9.67 -2.73 -9.82
C LEU A 151 -10.38 -3.88 -10.56
N PHE A 152 -11.18 -4.65 -9.84
CA PHE A 152 -11.85 -5.84 -10.38
C PHE A 152 -13.32 -5.61 -10.70
N HIS A 153 -13.87 -4.42 -10.40
CA HIS A 153 -15.29 -4.09 -10.53
C HIS A 153 -16.20 -5.16 -9.89
N ASN A 154 -15.80 -5.67 -8.73
CA ASN A 154 -16.47 -6.76 -8.05
C ASN A 154 -16.28 -6.64 -6.53
N GLN A 155 -17.38 -6.41 -5.83
CA GLN A 155 -17.39 -6.24 -4.37
C GLN A 155 -17.00 -7.50 -3.60
N VAL A 156 -17.29 -8.69 -4.14
CA VAL A 156 -16.90 -9.96 -3.49
C VAL A 156 -15.39 -10.17 -3.56
N LEU A 157 -14.76 -9.83 -4.70
CA LEU A 157 -13.31 -9.82 -4.81
C LEU A 157 -12.67 -8.74 -3.92
N GLY A 158 -13.34 -7.58 -3.79
CA GLY A 158 -12.96 -6.55 -2.84
C GLY A 158 -12.94 -7.09 -1.40
N ALA A 159 -14.06 -7.67 -0.97
CA ALA A 159 -14.21 -8.28 0.35
C ALA A 159 -13.17 -9.38 0.59
N ALA A 160 -12.92 -10.25 -0.40
CA ALA A 160 -11.91 -11.30 -0.31
C ALA A 160 -10.51 -10.72 -0.09
N ALA A 161 -10.09 -9.72 -0.89
CA ALA A 161 -8.79 -9.05 -0.71
C ALA A 161 -8.65 -8.41 0.68
N GLY A 162 -9.72 -7.76 1.16
CA GLY A 162 -9.78 -7.19 2.49
C GLY A 162 -9.67 -8.22 3.60
N LEU A 163 -10.41 -9.33 3.51
CA LEU A 163 -10.35 -10.45 4.45
C LEU A 163 -8.98 -11.12 4.46
N PHE A 164 -8.33 -11.29 3.30
CA PHE A 164 -6.98 -11.84 3.22
C PHE A 164 -5.98 -10.99 4.01
N LEU A 165 -6.07 -9.66 3.90
CA LEU A 165 -5.20 -8.76 4.67
C LEU A 165 -5.61 -8.65 6.14
N ALA A 166 -6.92 -8.69 6.44
CA ALA A 166 -7.43 -8.66 7.80
C ALA A 166 -6.92 -9.85 8.62
N LEU A 167 -6.74 -11.00 7.95
CA LEU A 167 -6.34 -12.30 8.48
C LEU A 167 -4.90 -12.70 8.10
N ASP A 168 -4.09 -11.74 7.63
CA ASP A 168 -2.65 -11.94 7.42
C ASP A 168 -1.89 -11.69 8.74
N GLY A 169 -1.19 -12.71 9.23
CA GLY A 169 -0.48 -12.65 10.50
C GLY A 169 0.59 -11.57 10.59
N GLN A 170 1.34 -11.35 9.51
CA GLN A 170 2.41 -10.36 9.50
C GLN A 170 1.82 -8.94 9.57
N HIS A 171 0.77 -8.66 8.80
CA HIS A 171 0.05 -7.39 8.89
C HIS A 171 -0.68 -7.25 10.24
N LEU A 172 -1.28 -8.32 10.79
CA LEU A 172 -1.98 -8.29 12.06
C LEU A 172 -1.03 -7.98 13.22
N VAL A 173 0.07 -8.73 13.35
CA VAL A 173 1.10 -8.55 14.38
C VAL A 173 1.64 -7.12 14.33
N GLN A 174 2.03 -6.62 13.16
CA GLN A 174 2.55 -5.25 13.04
C GLN A 174 1.48 -4.16 13.16
N SER A 175 0.19 -4.49 13.03
CA SER A 175 -0.88 -3.57 13.43
C SER A 175 -1.08 -3.56 14.94
N ARG A 176 -0.55 -4.55 15.67
CA ARG A 176 -0.70 -4.70 17.14
C ARG A 176 0.61 -4.43 17.88
N THR A 177 1.63 -3.94 17.19
CA THR A 177 2.95 -3.59 17.74
C THR A 177 3.32 -2.22 17.21
N SER A 178 3.88 -1.35 18.04
CA SER A 178 4.17 0.05 17.68
C SER A 178 5.42 0.19 16.79
N LEU A 179 5.38 -0.39 15.59
CA LEU A 179 6.43 -0.33 14.58
C LEU A 179 6.12 0.66 13.47
N LEU A 180 7.17 1.15 12.79
CA LEU A 180 7.03 2.13 11.73
C LEU A 180 6.45 1.54 10.43
N ASP A 181 6.73 0.26 10.15
CA ASP A 181 6.46 -0.37 8.86
C ASP A 181 4.95 -0.46 8.53
N ILE A 182 4.06 -0.52 9.53
CA ILE A 182 2.61 -0.47 9.30
C ILE A 182 2.13 0.90 8.78
N PHE A 183 2.72 1.99 9.28
CA PHE A 183 2.43 3.35 8.81
C PHE A 183 2.97 3.57 7.40
N LEU A 184 4.16 3.04 7.11
CA LEU A 184 4.71 3.03 5.76
C LEU A 184 3.77 2.29 4.79
N THR A 185 3.31 1.10 5.18
CA THR A 185 2.36 0.29 4.39
C THR A 185 1.11 1.09 4.05
N PHE A 186 0.54 1.78 5.04
CA PHE A 186 -0.64 2.62 4.87
C PHE A 186 -0.39 3.78 3.89
N TRP A 187 0.64 4.60 4.10
CA TRP A 187 0.90 5.76 3.25
C TRP A 187 1.25 5.37 1.80
N VAL A 188 1.97 4.26 1.62
CA VAL A 188 2.21 3.68 0.29
C VAL A 188 0.89 3.28 -0.38
N LEU A 189 -0.01 2.59 0.35
CA LEU A 189 -1.31 2.21 -0.20
C LEU A 189 -2.18 3.43 -0.54
N VAL A 190 -2.20 4.45 0.31
CA VAL A 190 -2.88 5.74 0.05
C VAL A 190 -2.36 6.36 -1.25
N ALA A 191 -1.03 6.44 -1.41
CA ALA A 191 -0.42 7.01 -2.60
C ALA A 191 -0.83 6.26 -3.87
N MET A 192 -0.86 4.92 -3.81
CA MET A 192 -1.25 4.08 -4.94
C MET A 192 -2.75 4.15 -5.24
N VAL A 193 -3.61 4.25 -4.22
CA VAL A 193 -5.04 4.54 -4.38
C VAL A 193 -5.23 5.86 -5.12
N CYS A 194 -4.55 6.92 -4.69
CA CYS A 194 -4.56 8.22 -5.34
C CYS A 194 -4.12 8.14 -6.80
N ILE A 195 -3.06 7.38 -7.11
CA ILE A 195 -2.59 7.14 -8.50
C ILE A 195 -3.64 6.41 -9.36
N VAL A 196 -4.34 5.41 -8.81
CA VAL A 196 -5.40 4.69 -9.53
C VAL A 196 -6.60 5.60 -9.78
N VAL A 197 -6.99 6.43 -8.81
CA VAL A 197 -8.07 7.40 -8.99
C VAL A 197 -7.68 8.47 -10.01
N ASP A 198 -6.46 8.99 -9.91
CA ASP A 198 -5.90 9.96 -10.84
C ASP A 198 -5.89 9.42 -12.28
N ARG A 199 -5.50 8.15 -12.48
CA ARG A 199 -5.57 7.45 -13.76
C ARG A 199 -6.97 7.49 -14.36
N ASP A 200 -8.00 7.25 -13.55
CA ASP A 200 -9.38 7.22 -14.03
C ASP A 200 -9.92 8.62 -14.32
N VAL A 201 -9.60 9.59 -13.47
CA VAL A 201 -10.00 11.00 -13.63
C VAL A 201 -9.32 11.62 -14.85
N SER A 202 -8.02 11.43 -15.03
CA SER A 202 -7.26 11.99 -16.15
C SER A 202 -7.71 11.42 -17.49
N ARG A 203 -7.94 10.10 -17.56
CA ARG A 203 -8.53 9.44 -18.73
C ARG A 203 -9.97 9.88 -18.98
N GLY A 204 -10.75 10.12 -17.93
CA GLY A 204 -12.12 10.64 -18.06
C GLY A 204 -12.15 12.09 -18.59
N ALA A 205 -11.21 12.93 -18.15
CA ALA A 205 -11.02 14.27 -18.70
C ALA A 205 -10.61 14.22 -20.18
N MET A 206 -9.69 13.31 -20.53
CA MET A 206 -9.28 13.06 -21.91
C MET A 206 -10.46 12.63 -22.81
N ALA A 207 -11.30 11.71 -22.34
CA ALA A 207 -12.48 11.27 -23.08
C ALA A 207 -13.49 12.40 -23.32
N ARG A 208 -13.74 13.23 -22.31
CA ARG A 208 -14.63 14.40 -22.41
C ARG A 208 -14.10 15.44 -23.39
N ASP A 209 -12.79 15.71 -23.35
CA ASP A 209 -12.16 16.66 -24.26
C ASP A 209 -12.26 16.19 -25.72
N LEU A 210 -12.01 14.91 -25.97
CA LEU A 210 -12.16 14.33 -27.32
C LEU A 210 -13.59 14.35 -27.81
N ALA A 211 -14.56 14.00 -26.96
CA ALA A 211 -15.98 14.04 -27.31
C ALA A 211 -16.45 15.46 -27.70
N ARG A 212 -15.99 16.48 -26.97
CA ARG A 212 -16.28 17.91 -27.27
C ARG A 212 -15.74 18.37 -28.63
N HIS A 213 -14.66 17.74 -29.10
CA HIS A 213 -14.03 18.09 -30.38
C HIS A 213 -14.34 17.06 -31.49
N GLY A 214 -15.45 16.33 -31.39
CA GLY A 214 -15.87 15.37 -32.42
C GLY A 214 -14.90 14.22 -32.64
N GLY A 215 -14.11 13.86 -31.62
CA GLY A 215 -13.09 12.82 -31.69
C GLY A 215 -11.75 13.27 -32.31
N ILE A 216 -11.62 14.54 -32.68
CA ILE A 216 -10.38 15.11 -33.22
C ILE A 216 -9.51 15.60 -32.06
N THR A 217 -8.22 15.27 -32.09
CA THR A 217 -7.28 15.81 -31.10
C THR A 217 -7.07 17.31 -31.34
N PRO A 218 -7.39 18.19 -30.38
CA PRO A 218 -7.35 19.64 -30.61
C PRO A 218 -5.92 20.21 -30.73
N SER A 219 -4.88 19.41 -30.47
CA SER A 219 -3.48 19.82 -30.64
C SER A 219 -2.59 18.64 -31.02
N HIS A 220 -1.41 18.92 -31.57
CA HIS A 220 -0.39 17.90 -31.88
C HIS A 220 0.01 17.05 -30.66
N TYR A 221 -0.12 17.60 -29.45
CA TYR A 221 0.17 16.91 -28.19
C TYR A 221 -1.05 16.24 -27.56
N GLY A 222 -2.18 16.20 -28.27
CA GLY A 222 -3.41 15.58 -27.79
C GLY A 222 -4.20 16.43 -26.78
N PRO A 223 -5.17 15.82 -26.09
CA PRO A 223 -6.08 16.48 -25.14
C PRO A 223 -5.40 16.93 -23.83
N ARG A 224 -5.99 17.91 -23.15
CA ARG A 224 -5.52 18.43 -21.84
C ARG A 224 -6.27 17.73 -20.70
N THR A 225 -5.57 17.34 -19.64
CA THR A 225 -6.15 16.64 -18.48
C THR A 225 -6.38 17.54 -17.26
N GLY A 226 -5.97 18.82 -17.32
CA GLY A 226 -6.08 19.76 -16.21
C GLY A 226 -5.11 19.46 -15.05
N VAL A 227 -5.37 20.09 -13.91
CA VAL A 227 -4.60 19.86 -12.67
C VAL A 227 -4.93 18.48 -12.11
N ARG A 228 -3.88 17.72 -11.78
CA ARG A 228 -3.97 16.34 -11.28
C ARG A 228 -3.99 16.30 -9.76
N TRP A 229 -5.09 16.76 -9.14
CA TRP A 229 -5.21 16.84 -7.68
C TRP A 229 -4.97 15.50 -6.97
N TRP A 230 -5.41 14.39 -7.56
CA TRP A 230 -5.16 13.06 -7.03
C TRP A 230 -3.67 12.68 -7.12
N LEU A 231 -2.96 13.09 -8.16
CA LEU A 231 -1.51 12.86 -8.24
C LEU A 231 -0.73 13.73 -7.25
N ILE A 232 -1.19 14.96 -6.99
CA ILE A 232 -0.67 15.81 -5.90
C ILE A 232 -0.88 15.12 -4.55
N GLY A 233 -2.09 14.58 -4.31
CA GLY A 233 -2.37 13.78 -3.11
C GLY A 233 -1.49 12.54 -2.99
N ALA A 234 -1.16 11.88 -4.11
CA ALA A 234 -0.19 10.79 -4.12
C ALA A 234 1.22 11.27 -3.76
N GLY A 235 1.64 12.45 -4.25
CA GLY A 235 2.90 13.08 -3.86
C GLY A 235 2.96 13.36 -2.36
N VAL A 236 1.91 13.93 -1.77
CA VAL A 236 1.82 14.13 -0.31
C VAL A 236 1.95 12.80 0.42
N ALA A 237 1.19 11.78 0.02
CA ALA A 237 1.24 10.47 0.65
C ALA A 237 2.63 9.79 0.54
N PHE A 238 3.33 9.92 -0.60
CA PHE A 238 4.70 9.40 -0.72
C PHE A 238 5.71 10.21 0.09
N GLY A 239 5.57 11.53 0.20
CA GLY A 239 6.41 12.33 1.08
C GLY A 239 6.24 11.94 2.55
N LEU A 240 5.00 11.66 2.98
CA LEU A 240 4.70 11.10 4.30
C LEU A 240 5.26 9.68 4.47
N ALA A 241 5.17 8.83 3.45
CA ALA A 241 5.77 7.49 3.45
C ALA A 241 7.30 7.57 3.64
N CYS A 242 7.99 8.43 2.89
CA CYS A 242 9.41 8.71 3.08
C CYS A 242 9.72 9.28 4.47
N GLY A 243 8.80 10.10 5.01
CA GLY A 243 8.85 10.62 6.38
C GLY A 243 8.60 9.57 7.47
N VAL A 244 8.14 8.37 7.11
CA VAL A 244 8.14 7.19 7.99
C VAL A 244 9.44 6.42 7.83
N LYS A 245 9.81 6.09 6.59
CA LYS A 245 11.00 5.27 6.26
C LYS A 245 11.41 5.49 4.81
N TRP A 246 12.72 5.52 4.54
CA TRP A 246 13.27 5.81 3.20
C TRP A 246 12.97 4.76 2.14
N SER A 247 12.52 3.55 2.52
CA SER A 247 12.06 2.55 1.55
C SER A 247 10.87 3.05 0.71
N GLY A 248 10.13 4.07 1.17
CA GLY A 248 9.13 4.78 0.38
C GLY A 248 9.68 5.42 -0.90
N LEU A 249 10.97 5.78 -0.96
CA LEU A 249 11.61 6.40 -2.12
C LEU A 249 11.65 5.46 -3.33
N TYR A 250 11.97 4.19 -3.11
CA TYR A 250 11.99 3.19 -4.17
C TYR A 250 10.59 2.94 -4.74
N MET A 251 9.57 2.97 -3.87
CA MET A 251 8.19 2.87 -4.31
C MET A 251 7.73 4.11 -5.08
N LEU A 252 8.11 5.32 -4.65
CA LEU A 252 7.86 6.55 -5.39
C LEU A 252 8.48 6.49 -6.80
N ALA A 253 9.70 5.98 -6.93
CA ALA A 253 10.36 5.80 -8.23
C ALA A 253 9.59 4.81 -9.12
N ALA A 254 9.24 3.63 -8.60
CA ALA A 254 8.46 2.63 -9.34
C ALA A 254 7.07 3.16 -9.76
N ALA A 255 6.40 3.89 -8.88
CA ALA A 255 5.12 4.54 -9.14
C ALA A 255 5.24 5.64 -10.21
N GLY A 256 6.31 6.44 -10.18
CA GLY A 256 6.59 7.46 -11.20
C GLY A 256 6.75 6.85 -12.60
N LEU A 257 7.48 5.73 -12.71
CA LEU A 257 7.61 4.99 -13.97
C LEU A 257 6.27 4.41 -14.45
N LEU A 258 5.45 3.88 -13.53
CA LEU A 258 4.10 3.39 -13.84
C LEU A 258 3.20 4.51 -14.39
N VAL A 259 3.19 5.68 -13.73
CA VAL A 259 2.41 6.85 -14.15
C VAL A 259 2.86 7.32 -15.53
N LEU A 260 4.17 7.40 -15.79
CA LEU A 260 4.71 7.74 -17.10
C LEU A 260 4.26 6.74 -18.17
N GLY A 261 4.37 5.44 -17.90
CA GLY A 261 3.90 4.38 -18.79
C GLY A 261 2.40 4.49 -19.10
N TRP A 262 1.59 4.86 -18.12
CA TRP A 262 0.15 5.10 -18.32
C TRP A 262 -0.17 6.35 -19.13
N GLU A 263 0.60 7.43 -18.99
CA GLU A 263 0.47 8.65 -19.80
C GLU A 263 0.75 8.39 -21.28
N LEU A 264 1.85 7.70 -21.55
CA LEU A 264 2.24 7.26 -22.88
C LEU A 264 1.17 6.34 -23.49
N GLY A 265 0.74 5.34 -22.73
CA GLY A 265 -0.29 4.40 -23.15
C GLY A 265 -1.65 5.06 -23.43
N ALA A 266 -2.06 6.05 -22.62
CA ALA A 266 -3.32 6.77 -22.84
C ALA A 266 -3.31 7.58 -24.15
N ARG A 267 -2.20 8.28 -24.44
CA ARG A 267 -2.07 9.07 -25.68
C ARG A 267 -1.96 8.19 -26.92
N ARG A 268 -1.24 7.07 -26.81
CA ARG A 268 -1.22 6.06 -27.88
C ARG A 268 -2.61 5.50 -28.12
N ALA A 269 -3.38 5.22 -27.06
CA ALA A 269 -4.72 4.65 -27.19
C ALA A 269 -5.69 5.58 -27.93
N VAL A 270 -5.60 6.90 -27.72
CA VAL A 270 -6.47 7.88 -28.41
C VAL A 270 -5.94 8.36 -29.76
N GLY A 271 -4.83 7.79 -30.24
CA GLY A 271 -4.31 8.07 -31.58
C GLY A 271 -3.54 9.39 -31.73
N VAL A 272 -2.94 9.90 -30.64
CA VAL A 272 -2.04 11.06 -30.76
C VAL A 272 -0.84 10.70 -31.65
N ARG A 273 -0.60 11.48 -32.70
CA ARG A 273 0.45 11.19 -33.70
C ARG A 273 1.85 11.12 -33.09
N ARG A 274 2.22 12.10 -32.26
CA ARG A 274 3.48 12.14 -31.49
C ARG A 274 3.24 11.71 -30.04
N TRP A 275 2.66 10.53 -29.83
CA TRP A 275 2.24 10.08 -28.50
C TRP A 275 3.39 10.00 -27.48
N GLU A 276 4.63 9.75 -27.91
CA GLU A 276 5.81 9.72 -27.05
C GLU A 276 6.14 11.12 -26.52
N GLU A 277 6.39 12.06 -27.42
CA GLU A 277 6.68 13.47 -27.09
C GLU A 277 5.54 14.08 -26.28
N ALA A 278 4.29 13.84 -26.70
CA ALA A 278 3.10 14.29 -25.99
C ALA A 278 2.96 13.65 -24.60
N GLY A 279 3.30 12.38 -24.47
CA GLY A 279 3.25 11.65 -23.21
C GLY A 279 4.28 12.16 -22.22
N ILE A 280 5.48 12.50 -22.68
CA ILE A 280 6.54 13.06 -21.86
C ILE A 280 6.24 14.52 -21.51
N VAL A 281 6.07 15.40 -22.51
CA VAL A 281 6.01 16.85 -22.28
C VAL A 281 4.68 17.27 -21.65
N ARG A 282 3.55 16.78 -22.17
CA ARG A 282 2.21 17.20 -21.71
C ARG A 282 1.68 16.35 -20.56
N GLY A 283 2.18 15.13 -20.39
CA GLY A 283 1.77 14.21 -19.33
C GLY A 283 2.84 14.07 -18.24
N GLY A 284 4.01 13.57 -18.63
CA GLY A 284 5.09 13.13 -17.76
C GLY A 284 5.73 14.25 -16.95
N ILE A 285 6.11 15.37 -17.57
CA ILE A 285 6.77 16.49 -16.85
C ILE A 285 5.83 17.09 -15.78
N PRO A 286 4.57 17.46 -16.09
CA PRO A 286 3.63 17.88 -15.06
C PRO A 286 3.38 16.81 -13.98
N ALA A 287 3.29 15.54 -14.39
CA ALA A 287 3.12 14.43 -13.47
C ALA A 287 4.31 14.25 -12.52
N PHE A 288 5.53 14.45 -13.01
CA PHE A 288 6.76 14.39 -12.22
C PHE A 288 6.75 15.45 -11.12
N PHE A 289 6.43 16.70 -11.43
CA PHE A 289 6.36 17.74 -10.41
C PHE A 289 5.19 17.53 -9.43
N ALA A 290 4.03 17.11 -9.93
CA ALA A 290 2.87 16.81 -9.08
C ALA A 290 3.11 15.63 -8.13
N LEU A 291 3.91 14.64 -8.54
CA LEU A 291 4.21 13.45 -7.75
C LEU A 291 5.51 13.60 -6.95
N VAL A 292 6.65 13.68 -7.63
CA VAL A 292 8.00 13.71 -7.05
C VAL A 292 8.29 15.07 -6.40
N GLY A 293 7.93 16.16 -7.08
CA GLY A 293 8.13 17.51 -6.53
C GLY A 293 7.34 17.71 -5.22
N VAL A 294 6.06 17.33 -5.21
CA VAL A 294 5.21 17.40 -4.01
C VAL A 294 5.69 16.43 -2.92
N ALA A 295 6.14 15.23 -3.27
CA ALA A 295 6.71 14.29 -2.31
C ALA A 295 7.97 14.85 -1.64
N ALA A 296 8.86 15.49 -2.40
CA ALA A 296 10.05 16.14 -1.86
C ALA A 296 9.68 17.28 -0.90
N LEU A 297 8.74 18.16 -1.29
CA LEU A 297 8.24 19.23 -0.43
C LEU A 297 7.62 18.69 0.86
N THR A 298 6.80 17.65 0.74
CA THR A 298 6.13 17.05 1.89
C THR A 298 7.13 16.36 2.81
N TYR A 299 8.11 15.62 2.27
CA TYR A 299 9.19 15.02 3.04
C TYR A 299 9.96 16.08 3.83
N THR A 300 10.39 17.17 3.19
CA THR A 300 11.07 18.28 3.87
C THR A 300 10.20 18.88 4.98
N ALA A 301 8.89 19.02 4.74
CA ALA A 301 7.96 19.51 5.77
C ALA A 301 7.86 18.57 6.99
N THR A 302 8.13 17.27 6.85
CA THR A 302 8.17 16.35 8.00
C THR A 302 9.32 16.64 8.97
N TRP A 303 10.34 17.38 8.53
CA TRP A 303 11.48 17.81 9.35
C TRP A 303 11.26 19.14 10.07
N LEU A 304 10.08 19.77 9.95
CA LEU A 304 9.80 21.08 10.58
C LEU A 304 10.05 21.07 12.09
N LYS A 305 9.69 19.98 12.79
CA LYS A 305 9.99 19.82 14.21
C LYS A 305 11.49 19.84 14.49
N TRP A 306 12.30 19.16 13.68
CA TRP A 306 13.76 19.19 13.81
C TRP A 306 14.31 20.60 13.55
N PHE A 307 13.87 21.28 12.48
CA PHE A 307 14.31 22.64 12.15
C PHE A 307 13.94 23.69 13.21
N SER A 308 12.84 23.46 13.94
CA SER A 308 12.34 24.41 14.94
C SER A 308 12.93 24.20 16.33
N ASN A 309 13.71 23.13 16.56
CA ASN A 309 14.22 22.78 17.88
C ASN A 309 15.75 22.75 17.89
N PRO A 310 16.41 23.78 18.46
CA PRO A 310 17.87 23.85 18.56
C PRO A 310 18.52 22.72 19.38
N GLY A 311 17.75 22.05 20.24
CA GLY A 311 18.21 20.89 21.00
C GLY A 311 18.24 19.59 20.21
N ALA A 312 17.73 19.57 18.97
CA ALA A 312 17.67 18.35 18.16
C ALA A 312 19.06 17.88 17.71
N TYR A 313 19.18 16.58 17.44
CA TYR A 313 20.45 15.97 17.05
C TYR A 313 21.08 16.68 15.84
N LYS A 314 22.38 16.98 15.94
CA LYS A 314 23.20 17.71 14.94
C LYS A 314 22.79 19.15 14.62
N HIS A 315 21.86 19.74 15.35
CA HIS A 315 21.57 21.16 15.19
C HIS A 315 22.76 22.01 15.71
N GLY A 316 23.27 22.94 14.89
CA GLY A 316 24.43 23.78 15.20
C GLY A 316 25.80 23.15 14.85
N TRP A 317 25.83 22.00 14.20
CA TRP A 317 27.08 21.30 13.84
C TRP A 317 27.95 22.11 12.87
N ALA A 318 27.37 22.63 11.78
CA ALA A 318 28.09 23.36 10.74
C ALA A 318 28.70 24.66 11.28
N ALA A 319 27.97 25.36 12.15
CA ALA A 319 28.49 26.53 12.85
C ALA A 319 29.70 26.16 13.72
N ALA A 320 29.60 25.08 14.49
CA ALA A 320 30.69 24.60 15.34
C ALA A 320 31.93 24.17 14.56
N GLU A 321 31.77 23.48 13.43
CA GLU A 321 32.89 23.10 12.55
C GLU A 321 33.63 24.32 12.01
N ARG A 322 32.89 25.32 11.51
CA ARG A 322 33.48 26.57 11.00
C ARG A 322 34.20 27.35 12.09
N LEU A 323 33.63 27.41 13.30
CA LEU A 323 34.29 28.02 14.46
C LEU A 323 35.58 27.28 14.85
N ALA A 324 35.64 25.97 14.62
CA ALA A 324 36.84 25.16 14.83
C ALA A 324 37.85 25.23 13.66
N GLY A 325 37.63 26.10 12.67
CA GLY A 325 38.49 26.25 11.49
C GLY A 325 38.40 25.09 10.49
N ARG A 326 37.35 24.27 10.57
CA ARG A 326 37.08 23.16 9.63
C ARG A 326 35.96 23.56 8.67
N GLU A 327 36.13 23.27 7.39
CA GLU A 327 35.09 23.50 6.39
C GLU A 327 34.15 22.29 6.32
N PRO A 328 32.84 22.47 6.51
CA PRO A 328 31.85 21.43 6.25
C PRO A 328 31.99 20.88 4.82
N TRP A 329 31.65 19.60 4.61
CA TRP A 329 31.63 19.00 3.27
C TRP A 329 30.57 19.61 2.34
N THR A 330 29.60 20.31 2.92
CA THR A 330 28.55 21.03 2.20
C THR A 330 29.06 22.39 1.71
N PRO A 331 28.58 22.88 0.54
CA PRO A 331 28.98 24.19 0.04
C PRO A 331 28.81 25.33 1.06
N SER A 332 29.80 26.22 1.16
CA SER A 332 29.84 27.29 2.17
C SER A 332 28.71 28.32 2.04
N PHE A 333 28.08 28.44 0.87
CA PHE A 333 26.94 29.34 0.65
C PHE A 333 25.63 28.83 1.26
N LEU A 334 25.54 27.56 1.66
CA LEU A 334 24.34 27.02 2.27
C LEU A 334 24.17 27.53 3.71
N PRO A 335 22.93 27.87 4.13
CA PRO A 335 22.64 28.17 5.53
C PRO A 335 23.00 26.99 6.44
N ASP A 336 23.48 27.28 7.65
CA ASP A 336 23.96 26.29 8.62
C ASP A 336 22.92 25.22 8.92
N ALA A 337 21.66 25.60 9.09
CA ALA A 337 20.56 24.65 9.32
C ALA A 337 20.37 23.66 8.16
N ILE A 338 20.63 24.08 6.92
CA ILE A 338 20.57 23.18 5.75
C ILE A 338 21.81 22.29 5.71
N ALA A 339 22.99 22.81 6.03
CA ALA A 339 24.22 22.03 6.13
C ALA A 339 24.10 20.93 7.21
N ASP A 340 23.58 21.29 8.39
CA ASP A 340 23.27 20.37 9.50
C ASP A 340 22.31 19.26 9.06
N TRP A 341 21.23 19.63 8.37
CA TRP A 341 20.22 18.69 7.89
C TRP A 341 20.80 17.70 6.86
N LEU A 342 21.62 18.18 5.93
CA LEU A 342 22.31 17.34 4.95
C LEU A 342 23.33 16.41 5.61
N ASP A 343 24.07 16.89 6.61
CA ASP A 343 25.04 16.07 7.34
C ASP A 343 24.35 15.04 8.25
N TYR A 344 23.17 15.35 8.78
CA TYR A 344 22.32 14.36 9.44
C TYR A 344 21.87 13.30 8.43
N HIS A 345 21.38 13.67 7.24
CA HIS A 345 21.03 12.71 6.19
C HIS A 345 22.23 11.83 5.78
N LYS A 346 23.42 12.39 5.71
CA LYS A 346 24.65 11.63 5.45
C LYS A 346 24.94 10.62 6.57
N ALA A 347 24.76 10.99 7.83
CA ALA A 347 24.90 10.06 8.96
C ALA A 347 23.85 8.94 8.91
N ILE A 348 22.59 9.27 8.61
CA ILE A 348 21.51 8.29 8.42
C ILE A 348 21.86 7.31 7.29
N TYR A 349 22.32 7.82 6.14
CA TYR A 349 22.71 6.98 5.02
C TYR A 349 23.88 6.04 5.38
N THR A 350 24.92 6.60 6.02
CA THR A 350 26.10 5.85 6.47
C THR A 350 25.71 4.73 7.43
N PHE A 351 24.81 5.00 8.37
CA PHE A 351 24.24 3.98 9.25
C PHE A 351 23.56 2.88 8.44
N HIS A 352 22.62 3.24 7.55
CA HIS A 352 21.83 2.24 6.80
C HIS A 352 22.67 1.31 5.95
N VAL A 353 23.74 1.80 5.31
CA VAL A 353 24.64 0.96 4.50
C VAL A 353 25.67 0.19 5.33
N GLY A 354 25.90 0.61 6.58
CA GLY A 354 26.92 0.04 7.48
C GLY A 354 26.43 -1.03 8.48
N VAL A 355 25.12 -1.19 8.69
CA VAL A 355 24.58 -2.19 9.64
C VAL A 355 24.79 -3.62 9.11
N THR A 356 25.82 -4.29 9.61
CA THR A 356 26.21 -5.66 9.22
C THR A 356 26.34 -6.60 10.42
N SER A 357 25.98 -6.14 11.62
CA SER A 357 26.03 -6.93 12.85
C SER A 357 25.11 -8.15 12.75
N GLU A 358 25.65 -9.34 12.97
CA GLU A 358 24.87 -10.57 12.91
C GLU A 358 23.76 -10.58 13.96
N HIS A 359 22.58 -11.11 13.57
CA HIS A 359 21.43 -11.24 14.46
C HIS A 359 20.75 -12.59 14.22
N SER A 360 20.35 -13.29 15.28
CA SER A 360 19.76 -14.63 15.20
C SER A 360 18.57 -14.70 14.24
N TYR A 361 17.68 -13.71 14.27
CA TYR A 361 16.52 -13.62 13.37
C TYR A 361 16.77 -12.93 12.02
N MET A 362 18.02 -12.59 11.66
CA MET A 362 18.30 -12.05 10.33
C MET A 362 17.91 -13.06 9.23
N SER A 363 17.51 -12.56 8.08
CA SER A 363 16.89 -13.33 7.00
C SER A 363 17.41 -12.87 5.62
N SER A 364 17.03 -13.60 4.58
CA SER A 364 17.41 -13.29 3.20
C SER A 364 16.18 -13.00 2.33
N PRO A 365 16.21 -12.00 1.43
CA PRO A 365 15.07 -11.65 0.59
C PRO A 365 14.59 -12.82 -0.28
N PHE A 366 15.48 -13.74 -0.65
CA PHE A 366 15.12 -14.96 -1.40
C PHE A 366 14.04 -15.80 -0.70
N GLY A 367 13.98 -15.78 0.64
CA GLY A 367 13.02 -16.56 1.43
C GLY A 367 11.75 -15.79 1.82
N TRP A 368 11.68 -14.50 1.51
CA TRP A 368 10.65 -13.60 2.05
C TRP A 368 9.24 -13.87 1.51
N LEU A 369 9.10 -14.11 0.21
CA LEU A 369 7.79 -14.38 -0.41
C LEU A 369 7.15 -15.68 0.10
N LEU A 370 7.96 -16.60 0.62
CA LEU A 370 7.51 -17.87 1.19
C LEU A 370 7.56 -17.88 2.73
N GLN A 371 7.94 -16.77 3.36
CA GLN A 371 8.02 -16.62 4.81
C GLN A 371 8.92 -17.70 5.47
N LEU A 372 10.07 -18.01 4.84
CA LEU A 372 10.93 -19.14 5.26
C LEU A 372 11.62 -18.95 6.61
N ARG A 373 11.75 -17.69 7.07
CA ARG A 373 12.39 -17.32 8.33
C ARG A 373 11.67 -16.13 8.95
N PRO A 374 10.52 -16.34 9.62
CA PRO A 374 9.78 -15.27 10.30
C PRO A 374 10.60 -14.70 11.46
N THR A 375 10.20 -13.52 11.94
CA THR A 375 10.90 -12.82 13.04
C THR A 375 10.08 -12.93 14.32
N SER A 376 10.71 -13.40 15.40
CA SER A 376 10.10 -13.38 16.74
C SER A 376 10.06 -11.96 17.29
N PHE A 377 8.91 -11.53 17.76
CA PHE A 377 8.69 -10.21 18.36
C PHE A 377 8.63 -10.28 19.89
N TYR A 378 8.20 -11.42 20.43
CA TYR A 378 8.08 -11.60 21.86
C TYR A 378 8.34 -13.05 22.24
N TRP A 379 9.28 -13.24 23.15
CA TRP A 379 9.61 -14.50 23.81
C TRP A 379 10.24 -14.17 25.18
N PRO A 380 9.48 -14.21 26.29
CA PRO A 380 10.02 -13.90 27.60
C PRO A 380 10.87 -15.04 28.14
N ASP A 381 11.95 -14.70 28.86
CA ASP A 381 12.85 -15.68 29.48
C ASP A 381 12.22 -16.41 30.68
N ASP A 382 11.26 -15.76 31.33
CA ASP A 382 10.53 -16.29 32.46
C ASP A 382 9.02 -16.04 32.29
N PHE A 383 8.23 -17.11 32.36
CA PHE A 383 6.77 -17.06 32.29
C PHE A 383 6.11 -16.85 33.67
N SER A 384 6.87 -16.67 34.76
CA SER A 384 6.39 -16.45 36.13
C SER A 384 5.56 -15.18 36.32
N HIS A 385 5.73 -14.18 35.43
CA HIS A 385 4.92 -12.96 35.37
C HIS A 385 3.41 -13.23 35.12
N ARG A 386 3.04 -14.49 34.88
CA ARG A 386 1.68 -15.01 34.65
C ARG A 386 1.02 -15.59 35.90
N ALA A 387 1.47 -15.26 37.11
CA ALA A 387 0.88 -15.77 38.35
C ALA A 387 -0.67 -15.70 38.33
N GLY A 388 -1.32 -16.87 38.24
CA GLY A 388 -2.79 -17.01 38.19
C GLY A 388 -3.39 -17.29 36.80
N GLN A 389 -2.65 -17.18 35.71
CA GLN A 389 -3.07 -17.69 34.40
C GLN A 389 -2.62 -19.15 34.25
N THR A 390 -3.56 -20.04 33.96
CA THR A 390 -3.29 -21.46 33.73
C THR A 390 -3.49 -21.78 32.26
N CYS A 391 -2.53 -22.49 31.66
CA CYS A 391 -2.78 -23.22 30.42
C CYS A 391 -2.96 -24.72 30.76
N ALA A 392 -3.50 -25.51 29.84
CA ALA A 392 -3.89 -26.91 30.11
C ALA A 392 -2.70 -27.89 30.26
N SER A 393 -1.47 -27.42 30.47
CA SER A 393 -0.23 -28.20 30.48
C SER A 393 0.75 -27.69 31.55
N ASP A 394 1.69 -28.53 31.97
CA ASP A 394 2.78 -28.18 32.89
C ASP A 394 3.81 -27.23 32.25
N ARG A 395 3.88 -27.19 30.91
CA ARG A 395 4.77 -26.32 30.14
C ARG A 395 3.97 -25.43 29.20
N CYS A 396 3.85 -24.16 29.58
CA CYS A 396 3.14 -23.14 28.81
C CYS A 396 4.12 -22.13 28.20
N VAL A 397 3.76 -21.55 27.06
CA VAL A 397 4.51 -20.47 26.41
C VAL A 397 3.57 -19.37 25.94
N GLU A 398 4.15 -18.19 25.82
CA GLU A 398 3.55 -17.05 25.16
C GLU A 398 4.59 -16.48 24.19
N ALA A 399 4.20 -16.35 22.94
CA ALA A 399 5.08 -15.82 21.92
C ALA A 399 4.29 -14.98 20.92
N ILE A 400 4.93 -13.94 20.39
CA ILE A 400 4.43 -13.20 19.25
C ILE A 400 5.39 -13.42 18.09
N LEU A 401 4.93 -14.11 17.05
CA LEU A 401 5.70 -14.41 15.85
C LEU A 401 5.12 -13.65 14.66
N ALA A 402 5.93 -12.78 14.04
CA ALA A 402 5.55 -12.06 12.84
C ALA A 402 5.68 -12.95 11.59
N ILE A 403 4.79 -13.95 11.48
CA ILE A 403 4.65 -14.80 10.31
C ILE A 403 3.34 -14.47 9.58
N GLY A 404 3.43 -14.34 8.26
CA GLY A 404 2.27 -14.15 7.40
C GLY A 404 1.29 -15.34 7.43
N ASN A 405 0.07 -15.13 6.95
CA ASN A 405 -0.84 -16.24 6.69
C ASN A 405 -0.28 -17.08 5.53
N VAL A 406 0.26 -18.25 5.83
CA VAL A 406 0.99 -19.08 4.86
C VAL A 406 0.16 -19.45 3.63
N ALA A 407 -1.17 -19.58 3.75
CA ALA A 407 -2.03 -19.77 2.59
C ALA A 407 -2.04 -18.51 1.70
N VAL A 408 -2.17 -17.31 2.30
CA VAL A 408 -2.09 -16.04 1.55
C VAL A 408 -0.74 -15.87 0.87
N TRP A 409 0.37 -16.12 1.58
CA TRP A 409 1.72 -15.91 1.06
C TRP A 409 2.12 -16.93 0.01
N TRP A 410 1.88 -18.23 0.24
CA TRP A 410 2.26 -19.27 -0.72
C TRP A 410 1.40 -19.23 -1.98
N LEU A 411 0.08 -19.08 -1.83
CA LEU A 411 -0.80 -18.90 -2.99
C LEU A 411 -0.52 -17.55 -3.67
N GLY A 412 -0.17 -16.51 -2.92
CA GLY A 412 0.24 -15.21 -3.44
C GLY A 412 1.53 -15.28 -4.27
N ALA A 413 2.53 -16.03 -3.81
CA ALA A 413 3.76 -16.29 -4.56
C ALA A 413 3.48 -17.04 -5.87
N ALA A 414 2.63 -18.06 -5.83
CA ALA A 414 2.18 -18.75 -7.05
C ALA A 414 1.37 -17.81 -7.97
N ALA A 415 0.49 -16.99 -7.40
CA ALA A 415 -0.31 -16.01 -8.11
C ALA A 415 0.53 -14.92 -8.79
N LEU A 416 1.72 -14.59 -8.26
CA LEU A 416 2.64 -13.64 -8.86
C LEU A 416 3.09 -14.09 -10.27
N LEU A 417 3.19 -15.40 -10.53
CA LEU A 417 3.45 -15.93 -11.87
C LEU A 417 2.32 -15.60 -12.84
N LEU A 418 1.07 -15.66 -12.39
CA LEU A 418 -0.11 -15.28 -13.17
C LEU A 418 -0.21 -13.77 -13.36
N VAL A 419 0.21 -12.98 -12.37
CA VAL A 419 0.34 -11.52 -12.49
C VAL A 419 1.40 -11.17 -13.54
N LEU A 420 2.57 -11.78 -13.51
CA LEU A 420 3.63 -11.60 -14.53
C LEU A 420 3.11 -11.96 -15.93
N TRP A 421 2.45 -13.10 -16.06
CA TRP A 421 1.83 -13.52 -17.31
C TRP A 421 0.76 -12.50 -17.78
N GLY A 422 -0.09 -12.01 -16.87
CA GLY A 422 -1.10 -10.99 -17.15
C GLY A 422 -0.50 -9.64 -17.56
N ALA A 423 0.60 -9.24 -16.94
CA ALA A 423 1.31 -8.01 -17.28
C ALA A 423 1.93 -8.09 -18.68
N ILE A 424 2.61 -9.20 -19.01
CA ILE A 424 3.35 -9.34 -20.26
C ILE A 424 2.41 -9.66 -21.43
N PHE A 425 1.65 -10.75 -21.32
CA PHE A 425 0.86 -11.28 -22.44
C PHE A 425 -0.48 -10.57 -22.59
N ARG A 426 -1.16 -10.31 -21.46
CA ARG A 426 -2.44 -9.57 -21.47
C ARG A 426 -2.25 -8.06 -21.45
N ARG A 427 -1.05 -7.54 -21.17
CA ARG A 427 -0.79 -6.10 -21.03
C ARG A 427 -1.78 -5.45 -20.06
N ASP A 428 -2.11 -6.20 -19.01
CA ASP A 428 -3.10 -5.79 -18.03
C ASP A 428 -2.51 -4.72 -17.10
N TRP A 429 -3.08 -3.54 -17.11
CA TRP A 429 -2.61 -2.42 -16.29
C TRP A 429 -2.71 -2.70 -14.79
N ARG A 430 -3.64 -3.57 -14.37
CA ARG A 430 -3.81 -3.99 -12.97
C ARG A 430 -2.66 -4.89 -12.54
N ALA A 431 -2.18 -5.73 -13.44
CA ALA A 431 -1.01 -6.56 -13.19
C ALA A 431 0.26 -5.70 -13.10
N TRP A 432 0.43 -4.72 -14.00
CA TRP A 432 1.53 -3.75 -13.92
C TRP A 432 1.49 -2.91 -12.64
N LEU A 433 0.31 -2.55 -12.14
CA LEU A 433 0.14 -1.90 -10.84
C LEU A 433 0.69 -2.76 -9.69
N ILE A 434 0.32 -4.05 -9.65
CA ILE A 434 0.81 -4.99 -8.63
C ILE A 434 2.32 -5.18 -8.75
N LEU A 435 2.85 -5.36 -9.97
CA LEU A 435 4.29 -5.52 -10.21
C LEU A 435 5.10 -4.26 -9.86
N ALA A 436 4.54 -3.06 -10.04
CA ALA A 436 5.20 -1.84 -9.62
C ALA A 436 5.47 -1.84 -8.10
N ALA A 437 4.55 -2.40 -7.31
CA ALA A 437 4.77 -2.56 -5.88
C ALA A 437 5.89 -3.54 -5.54
N TYR A 438 5.95 -4.71 -6.18
CA TYR A 438 7.10 -5.62 -6.02
C TYR A 438 8.41 -4.97 -6.51
N GLY A 439 8.36 -4.24 -7.63
CA GLY A 439 9.51 -3.51 -8.17
C GLY A 439 10.05 -2.45 -7.20
N GLY A 440 9.16 -1.70 -6.55
CA GLY A 440 9.53 -0.63 -5.62
C GLY A 440 9.82 -1.08 -4.19
N LEU A 441 9.20 -2.17 -3.71
CA LEU A 441 9.26 -2.56 -2.29
C LEU A 441 10.05 -3.84 -2.04
N TYR A 442 10.23 -4.71 -3.05
CA TYR A 442 10.93 -5.98 -2.91
C TYR A 442 12.29 -5.99 -3.60
N LEU A 443 12.35 -5.60 -4.88
CA LEU A 443 13.60 -5.68 -5.66
C LEU A 443 14.79 -4.90 -5.08
N PRO A 444 14.63 -3.72 -4.45
CA PRO A 444 15.78 -3.00 -3.88
C PRO A 444 16.55 -3.79 -2.82
N TRP A 445 15.90 -4.71 -2.10
CA TRP A 445 16.55 -5.51 -1.05
C TRP A 445 17.64 -6.45 -1.56
N PHE A 446 17.61 -6.81 -2.86
CA PHE A 446 18.68 -7.60 -3.47
C PHE A 446 20.00 -6.82 -3.64
N GLN A 447 19.99 -5.50 -3.43
CA GLN A 447 21.21 -4.69 -3.38
C GLN A 447 21.88 -4.73 -1.99
N TYR A 448 21.17 -5.22 -0.97
CA TYR A 448 21.58 -5.15 0.44
C TYR A 448 21.70 -6.54 1.10
N LEU A 449 22.16 -7.55 0.34
CA LEU A 449 22.26 -8.94 0.83
C LEU A 449 23.20 -9.14 2.02
N ASN A 450 24.21 -8.28 2.16
CA ASN A 450 25.18 -8.34 3.26
C ASN A 450 24.74 -7.57 4.51
N ARG A 451 23.58 -6.90 4.45
CA ARG A 451 23.03 -6.11 5.55
C ARG A 451 22.20 -7.00 6.46
N THR A 452 22.19 -6.69 7.75
CA THR A 452 21.24 -7.31 8.70
C THR A 452 19.82 -6.89 8.35
N ILE A 453 19.04 -7.82 7.79
CA ILE A 453 17.68 -7.58 7.28
C ILE A 453 16.72 -8.68 7.71
N PHE A 454 15.43 -8.36 7.81
CA PHE A 454 14.44 -9.21 8.48
C PHE A 454 13.18 -9.39 7.61
N THR A 455 12.54 -10.55 7.72
CA THR A 455 11.34 -10.89 6.92
C THR A 455 10.16 -9.98 7.23
N PHE A 456 10.05 -9.45 8.45
CA PHE A 456 8.96 -8.56 8.83
C PHE A 456 8.92 -7.26 7.99
N TYR A 457 10.02 -6.87 7.34
CA TYR A 457 10.03 -5.77 6.36
C TYR A 457 9.06 -5.98 5.21
N THR A 458 8.62 -7.22 4.95
CA THR A 458 7.64 -7.51 3.92
C THR A 458 6.21 -7.11 4.26
N VAL A 459 5.92 -6.51 5.42
CA VAL A 459 4.55 -6.06 5.73
C VAL A 459 4.04 -5.08 4.67
N VAL A 460 4.93 -4.26 4.11
CA VAL A 460 4.60 -3.33 3.01
C VAL A 460 4.20 -4.05 1.73
N LEU A 461 4.60 -5.32 1.57
CA LEU A 461 4.20 -6.20 0.47
C LEU A 461 2.83 -6.86 0.73
N SER A 462 2.39 -7.00 1.98
CA SER A 462 1.18 -7.74 2.33
C SER A 462 -0.09 -7.31 1.57
N PRO A 463 -0.38 -6.01 1.32
CA PRO A 463 -1.55 -5.64 0.52
C PRO A 463 -1.42 -6.10 -0.94
N TRP A 464 -0.19 -6.12 -1.46
CA TRP A 464 0.11 -6.49 -2.85
C TRP A 464 0.13 -8.00 -3.05
N VAL A 465 0.53 -8.77 -2.04
CA VAL A 465 0.36 -10.24 -2.01
C VAL A 465 -1.13 -10.59 -2.05
N CYS A 466 -1.95 -9.91 -1.24
CA CYS A 466 -3.41 -10.09 -1.25
C CYS A 466 -4.03 -9.71 -2.61
N LEU A 467 -3.58 -8.61 -3.23
CA LEU A 467 -4.00 -8.22 -4.58
C LEU A 467 -3.53 -9.19 -5.67
N ALA A 468 -2.33 -9.75 -5.56
CA ALA A 468 -1.82 -10.77 -6.49
C ALA A 468 -2.70 -12.03 -6.44
N LEU A 469 -2.99 -12.53 -5.23
CA LEU A 469 -3.90 -13.65 -5.03
C LEU A 469 -5.30 -13.34 -5.58
N THR A 470 -5.83 -12.15 -5.29
CA THR A 470 -7.14 -11.72 -5.79
C THR A 470 -7.15 -11.60 -7.32
N TYR A 471 -6.07 -11.11 -7.93
CA TYR A 471 -5.90 -11.04 -9.39
C TYR A 471 -5.92 -12.44 -10.01
N ALA A 472 -5.20 -13.40 -9.43
CA ALA A 472 -5.21 -14.78 -9.90
C ALA A 472 -6.61 -15.41 -9.81
N VAL A 473 -7.31 -15.24 -8.69
CA VAL A 473 -8.70 -15.69 -8.54
C VAL A 473 -9.61 -15.03 -9.58
N ALA A 474 -9.48 -13.71 -9.79
CA ALA A 474 -10.25 -12.98 -10.79
C ALA A 474 -9.97 -13.46 -12.23
N LEU A 475 -8.71 -13.80 -12.53
CA LEU A 475 -8.29 -14.33 -13.81
C LEU A 475 -8.88 -15.73 -14.05
N LEU A 476 -8.76 -16.63 -13.08
CA LEU A 476 -9.27 -18.01 -13.15
C LEU A 476 -10.80 -18.06 -13.23
N CYS A 477 -11.48 -17.13 -12.53
CA CYS A 477 -12.93 -16.93 -12.66
C CYS A 477 -13.35 -16.27 -13.98
N GLN A 478 -12.41 -15.89 -14.86
CA GLN A 478 -12.63 -15.19 -16.14
C GLN A 478 -13.33 -13.82 -15.99
N TRP A 479 -13.17 -13.16 -14.84
CA TRP A 479 -13.76 -11.84 -14.57
C TRP A 479 -12.96 -10.67 -15.13
N LEU A 480 -11.68 -10.87 -15.46
CA LEU A 480 -10.83 -9.81 -16.02
C LEU A 480 -11.16 -9.43 -17.48
N GLY A 481 -12.16 -10.08 -18.11
CA GLY A 481 -12.68 -9.84 -19.46
C GLY A 481 -11.70 -10.25 -20.58
N ALA A 482 -12.15 -10.80 -21.71
CA ALA A 482 -11.30 -10.89 -22.90
C ALA A 482 -11.02 -9.46 -23.41
N ARG A 483 -9.83 -9.18 -23.96
CA ARG A 483 -9.59 -7.91 -24.67
C ARG A 483 -10.71 -7.75 -25.69
N ARG A 484 -11.58 -6.73 -25.54
CA ARG A 484 -12.37 -6.30 -26.70
C ARG A 484 -11.35 -5.93 -27.76
N ALA A 485 -11.42 -6.58 -28.93
CA ALA A 485 -10.66 -6.17 -30.08
C ALA A 485 -10.85 -4.65 -30.23
N GLN A 486 -9.74 -3.92 -30.29
CA GLN A 486 -9.79 -2.48 -30.52
C GLN A 486 -10.61 -2.27 -31.79
N PRO A 487 -11.69 -1.46 -31.78
CA PRO A 487 -12.24 -0.97 -33.02
C PRO A 487 -11.06 -0.28 -33.73
N ALA A 488 -10.77 -0.70 -34.96
CA ALA A 488 -9.72 -0.08 -35.76
C ALA A 488 -9.97 1.43 -35.78
N VAL A 489 -8.90 2.23 -35.72
CA VAL A 489 -8.98 3.67 -36.00
C VAL A 489 -9.68 3.79 -37.35
N PRO A 490 -10.81 4.49 -37.48
CA PRO A 490 -11.35 4.79 -38.79
C PRO A 490 -10.28 5.58 -39.52
N ALA A 491 -9.73 5.01 -40.59
CA ALA A 491 -9.07 5.83 -41.59
C ALA A 491 -10.13 6.83 -42.08
N VAL A 492 -9.76 8.10 -42.13
CA VAL A 492 -10.61 9.14 -42.75
C VAL A 492 -10.91 8.65 -44.16
N PRO A 493 -12.18 8.41 -44.56
CA PRO A 493 -12.47 7.93 -45.89
C PRO A 493 -12.17 9.04 -46.89
N GLU A 494 -11.22 8.79 -47.79
CA GLU A 494 -11.15 9.50 -49.05
C GLU A 494 -12.41 9.13 -49.85
N SER A 495 -13.14 10.13 -50.33
CA SER A 495 -14.48 9.97 -50.89
C SER A 495 -14.44 9.23 -52.23
N THR A 496 -14.83 7.95 -52.24
CA THR A 496 -15.32 7.28 -53.46
C THR A 496 -16.58 6.48 -53.15
N SER A 497 -17.61 6.78 -53.93
CA SER A 497 -18.96 6.24 -53.84
C SER A 497 -19.10 4.98 -54.68
N GLU A 498 -19.38 3.83 -54.07
CA GLU A 498 -19.97 2.67 -54.75
C GLU A 498 -20.97 1.94 -53.82
N PRO A 499 -22.09 1.40 -54.35
CA PRO A 499 -23.17 0.85 -53.56
C PRO A 499 -22.91 -0.59 -53.09
N ALA A 500 -23.39 -0.90 -51.89
CA ALA A 500 -23.16 -2.15 -51.17
C ALA A 500 -24.01 -3.32 -51.67
N ALA A 501 -23.37 -4.49 -51.85
CA ALA A 501 -24.03 -5.78 -51.99
C ALA A 501 -24.27 -6.42 -50.61
N GLU A 502 -25.46 -7.02 -50.44
CA GLU A 502 -25.92 -7.74 -49.25
C GLU A 502 -25.03 -8.95 -48.90
N GLN A 503 -24.67 -9.09 -47.62
CA GLN A 503 -24.08 -10.30 -47.05
C GLN A 503 -24.97 -10.86 -45.93
N PRO A 504 -25.06 -12.21 -45.80
CA PRO A 504 -26.05 -12.84 -44.93
C PRO A 504 -25.65 -12.87 -43.46
N ALA A 505 -26.67 -12.94 -42.61
CA ALA A 505 -26.62 -12.86 -41.16
C ALA A 505 -25.64 -13.87 -40.52
N ALA A 506 -24.63 -13.34 -39.83
CA ALA A 506 -23.77 -14.13 -38.94
C ALA A 506 -24.52 -14.49 -37.66
N GLN A 507 -24.62 -15.80 -37.41
CA GLN A 507 -25.21 -16.40 -36.22
C GLN A 507 -24.48 -15.92 -34.95
N SER A 508 -25.26 -15.46 -33.97
CA SER A 508 -24.79 -15.01 -32.67
C SER A 508 -24.38 -16.20 -31.80
N THR A 509 -23.09 -16.30 -31.49
CA THR A 509 -22.62 -17.11 -30.35
C THR A 509 -23.22 -16.57 -29.04
N PRO A 510 -23.79 -17.42 -28.16
CA PRO A 510 -24.32 -16.99 -26.87
C PRO A 510 -23.15 -16.73 -25.90
N GLY A 511 -22.57 -15.53 -25.98
CA GLY A 511 -21.58 -15.01 -25.06
C GLY A 511 -22.18 -13.93 -24.16
N ALA A 512 -21.94 -14.05 -22.85
CA ALA A 512 -22.13 -13.04 -21.80
C ALA A 512 -23.14 -11.91 -22.11
N GLY A 513 -24.35 -12.00 -21.54
CA GLY A 513 -25.30 -10.91 -21.56
C GLY A 513 -24.66 -9.58 -21.15
N PRO A 514 -25.10 -8.44 -21.74
CA PRO A 514 -24.51 -7.14 -21.44
C PRO A 514 -24.55 -6.88 -19.94
N LEU A 515 -23.46 -6.32 -19.41
CA LEU A 515 -23.45 -5.76 -18.06
C LEU A 515 -24.68 -4.85 -17.92
N PRO A 516 -25.44 -4.92 -16.80
CA PRO A 516 -26.48 -3.94 -16.55
C PRO A 516 -25.85 -2.55 -16.64
N ALA A 517 -26.45 -1.67 -17.45
CA ALA A 517 -25.96 -0.31 -17.61
C ALA A 517 -25.81 0.32 -16.22
N ALA A 518 -24.64 0.91 -15.94
CA ALA A 518 -24.44 1.63 -14.69
C ALA A 518 -25.56 2.67 -14.55
N PRO A 519 -26.24 2.73 -13.39
CA PRO A 519 -27.42 3.56 -13.29
C PRO A 519 -27.00 5.04 -13.37
N VAL A 520 -27.63 5.74 -14.32
CA VAL A 520 -27.34 7.12 -14.73
C VAL A 520 -27.74 8.10 -13.60
N GLU A 521 -27.38 9.38 -13.72
CA GLU A 521 -27.89 10.45 -12.86
C GLU A 521 -29.40 10.31 -12.62
N GLY A 522 -29.82 10.25 -11.35
CA GLY A 522 -31.21 10.00 -10.94
C GLY A 522 -31.48 8.62 -10.31
N ALA A 523 -30.52 7.69 -10.35
CA ALA A 523 -30.64 6.35 -9.76
C ALA A 523 -31.14 6.36 -8.30
N THR A 524 -32.17 5.59 -7.93
CA THR A 524 -32.62 5.48 -6.52
C THR A 524 -31.61 4.71 -5.65
N TRP A 525 -31.72 4.82 -4.32
CA TRP A 525 -30.90 3.98 -3.41
C TRP A 525 -31.12 2.49 -3.66
N GLY A 526 -32.36 2.07 -3.93
CA GLY A 526 -32.68 0.69 -4.31
C GLY A 526 -31.95 0.25 -5.58
N GLN A 527 -31.89 1.10 -6.60
CA GLN A 527 -31.15 0.81 -7.85
C GLN A 527 -29.62 0.82 -7.63
N ALA A 528 -29.10 1.70 -6.79
CA ALA A 528 -27.67 1.74 -6.45
C ALA A 528 -27.24 0.49 -5.65
N MET A 529 -28.03 0.09 -4.66
CA MET A 529 -27.87 -1.17 -3.92
C MET A 529 -27.96 -2.37 -4.87
N ALA A 530 -29.01 -2.43 -5.67
CA ALA A 530 -29.21 -3.50 -6.63
C ALA A 530 -28.07 -3.58 -7.65
N TRP A 531 -27.44 -2.47 -8.06
CA TRP A 531 -26.28 -2.49 -8.97
C TRP A 531 -24.98 -2.94 -8.28
N LEU A 532 -24.77 -2.55 -7.02
CA LEU A 532 -23.59 -2.98 -6.25
C LEU A 532 -23.58 -4.48 -5.97
N TRP A 533 -24.77 -5.02 -5.72
CA TRP A 533 -25.00 -6.44 -5.47
C TRP A 533 -25.48 -7.18 -6.71
N ALA A 534 -25.76 -6.47 -7.82
CA ALA A 534 -26.09 -7.08 -9.08
C ALA A 534 -24.92 -7.98 -9.41
N PRO A 535 -25.16 -9.29 -9.56
CA PRO A 535 -24.16 -10.14 -10.15
C PRO A 535 -23.87 -9.52 -11.51
N THR A 536 -22.74 -8.82 -11.65
CA THR A 536 -22.30 -8.28 -12.95
C THR A 536 -22.21 -9.41 -13.98
N ARG A 537 -22.19 -10.66 -13.50
CA ARG A 537 -22.51 -11.92 -14.18
C ARG A 537 -23.21 -12.86 -13.20
N THR A 538 -24.15 -13.68 -13.66
CA THR A 538 -24.60 -14.85 -12.88
C THR A 538 -23.37 -15.68 -12.50
N TRP A 539 -23.10 -15.78 -11.21
CA TRP A 539 -21.96 -16.55 -10.73
C TRP A 539 -22.21 -18.02 -11.03
N ARG A 540 -21.24 -18.66 -11.69
CA ARG A 540 -21.27 -20.11 -11.84
C ARG A 540 -20.86 -20.73 -10.50
N ALA A 541 -21.42 -21.89 -10.15
CA ALA A 541 -21.06 -22.62 -8.92
C ALA A 541 -19.54 -22.74 -8.73
N ARG A 542 -18.78 -23.00 -9.80
CA ARG A 542 -17.31 -23.04 -9.79
C ARG A 542 -16.62 -21.75 -9.31
N GLN A 543 -17.21 -20.58 -9.58
CA GLN A 543 -16.63 -19.29 -9.18
C GLN A 543 -16.85 -19.04 -7.68
N TRP A 544 -18.04 -19.38 -7.17
CA TRP A 544 -18.31 -19.37 -5.73
C TRP A 544 -17.43 -20.35 -4.99
N ALA A 545 -17.28 -21.58 -5.52
CA ALA A 545 -16.42 -22.60 -4.93
C ALA A 545 -14.95 -22.14 -4.87
N LEU A 546 -14.43 -21.50 -5.92
CA LEU A 546 -13.04 -21.02 -5.92
C LEU A 546 -12.82 -19.87 -4.91
N VAL A 547 -13.63 -18.81 -4.98
CA VAL A 547 -13.48 -17.67 -4.06
C VAL A 547 -13.73 -18.11 -2.62
N GLY A 548 -14.81 -18.83 -2.38
CA GLY A 548 -15.17 -19.34 -1.06
C GLY A 548 -14.14 -20.33 -0.52
N GLY A 549 -13.62 -21.24 -1.34
CA GLY A 549 -12.60 -22.21 -0.94
C GLY A 549 -11.28 -21.55 -0.55
N VAL A 550 -10.80 -20.58 -1.32
CA VAL A 550 -9.59 -19.81 -0.97
C VAL A 550 -9.80 -19.03 0.32
N THR A 551 -10.94 -18.33 0.46
CA THR A 551 -11.25 -17.59 1.69
C THR A 551 -11.39 -18.50 2.90
N ALA A 552 -12.05 -19.65 2.78
CA ALA A 552 -12.18 -20.63 3.86
C ALA A 552 -10.81 -21.17 4.30
N LEU A 553 -9.91 -21.46 3.35
CA LEU A 553 -8.54 -21.87 3.67
C LEU A 553 -7.79 -20.79 4.43
N VAL A 554 -7.88 -19.52 4.00
CA VAL A 554 -7.24 -18.39 4.68
C VAL A 554 -7.78 -18.25 6.11
N VAL A 555 -9.10 -18.37 6.30
CA VAL A 555 -9.73 -18.33 7.64
C VAL A 555 -9.27 -19.49 8.51
N ALA A 556 -9.19 -20.71 7.98
CA ALA A 556 -8.74 -21.87 8.73
C ALA A 556 -7.27 -21.74 9.17
N VAL A 557 -6.40 -21.27 8.29
CA VAL A 557 -5.00 -20.98 8.62
C VAL A 557 -4.90 -19.85 9.65
N ALA A 558 -5.70 -18.79 9.50
CA ALA A 558 -5.71 -17.69 10.45
C ALA A 558 -6.16 -18.13 11.85
N TRP A 559 -7.19 -18.97 11.94
CA TRP A 559 -7.64 -19.57 13.19
C TRP A 559 -6.52 -20.40 13.84
N PHE A 560 -5.84 -21.24 13.05
CA PHE A 560 -4.75 -22.07 13.55
C PHE A 560 -3.59 -21.24 14.10
N PHE A 561 -3.15 -20.19 13.39
CA PHE A 561 -2.02 -19.35 13.81
C PHE A 561 -2.39 -18.21 14.77
N TRP A 562 -3.67 -17.94 15.01
CA TRP A 562 -4.14 -16.83 15.85
C TRP A 562 -3.40 -16.71 17.20
N PRO A 563 -3.24 -17.78 18.00
CA PRO A 563 -2.61 -17.67 19.32
C PRO A 563 -1.21 -17.05 19.30
N ILE A 564 -0.40 -17.36 18.28
CA ILE A 564 0.97 -16.85 18.16
C ILE A 564 1.05 -15.47 17.49
N TRP A 565 -0.07 -14.96 16.95
CA TRP A 565 -0.15 -13.60 16.42
C TRP A 565 -0.61 -12.59 17.48
N VAL A 566 -1.39 -13.03 18.46
CA VAL A 566 -1.91 -12.15 19.52
C VAL A 566 -1.20 -12.31 20.86
N GLY A 567 -0.32 -13.32 20.99
CA GLY A 567 0.37 -13.60 22.25
C GLY A 567 -0.55 -14.28 23.27
N ASP A 568 -1.34 -15.27 22.83
CA ASP A 568 -2.11 -16.10 23.77
C ASP A 568 -1.15 -17.03 24.54
N TYR A 569 -1.52 -17.33 25.79
CA TYR A 569 -0.78 -18.27 26.63
C TYR A 569 -1.25 -19.70 26.37
N ILE A 570 -0.43 -20.51 25.70
CA ILE A 570 -0.79 -21.84 25.20
C ILE A 570 0.22 -22.91 25.64
N PRO A 571 -0.17 -24.21 25.66
CA PRO A 571 0.78 -25.31 25.86
C PRO A 571 1.94 -25.27 24.85
N TYR A 572 3.13 -25.67 25.29
CA TYR A 572 4.31 -25.73 24.41
C TYR A 572 4.10 -26.64 23.20
N GLU A 573 3.41 -27.76 23.37
CA GLU A 573 3.10 -28.69 22.28
C GLU A 573 2.22 -28.03 21.21
N GLU A 574 1.27 -27.19 21.62
CA GLU A 574 0.42 -26.43 20.71
C GLU A 574 1.23 -25.38 19.94
N TRP A 575 2.12 -24.65 20.62
CA TRP A 575 3.03 -23.72 19.95
C TRP A 575 3.92 -24.46 18.93
N GLN A 576 4.47 -25.62 19.31
CA GLN A 576 5.35 -26.42 18.47
C GLN A 576 4.64 -26.93 17.20
N GLN A 577 3.36 -27.33 17.28
CA GLN A 577 2.56 -27.74 16.11
C GLN A 577 2.42 -26.65 15.05
N ARG A 578 2.54 -25.38 15.44
CA ARG A 578 2.49 -24.22 14.53
C ARG A 578 3.83 -23.95 13.84
N MET A 579 4.92 -24.55 14.33
CA MET A 579 6.25 -24.43 13.74
C MET A 579 6.44 -25.51 12.66
N TRP A 580 5.96 -25.23 11.45
CA TRP A 580 6.02 -26.20 10.34
C TRP A 580 7.42 -26.38 9.74
N SER A 581 8.38 -25.56 10.15
CA SER A 581 9.77 -25.59 9.72
C SER A 581 10.66 -25.29 10.92
N GLU A 582 11.76 -26.02 11.06
CA GLU A 582 12.77 -25.75 12.09
C GLU A 582 13.37 -24.34 11.97
N ARG A 583 13.33 -23.74 10.77
CA ARG A 583 13.81 -22.36 10.54
C ARG A 583 12.89 -21.28 11.09
N TRP A 584 11.71 -21.64 11.59
CA TRP A 584 10.75 -20.72 12.22
C TRP A 584 10.94 -20.56 13.72
N ILE A 585 11.82 -21.38 14.31
CA ILE A 585 12.18 -21.36 15.73
C ILE A 585 13.36 -20.40 15.95
#